data_AF-A0A1E4CHA1-F1
#
_entry.id   AF-A0A1E4CHA1-F1
#
_cell.length_a   1.000
_cell.length_b   1.000
_cell.length_c   1.000
_cell.angle_alpha   90.00
_cell.angle_beta   90.00
_cell.angle_gamma   90.00
#
_symmetry.space_group_name_H-M   'P 1'
#
loop_
_entity.id
_entity.type
_entity.pdbx_description
1 polymer ?
#
loop_
_entity_poly.entity_id
_entity_poly.type
_entity_poly.pdbx_seq_one_letter_code
_entity_poly.pdbx_strand_id
1 'polypeptide(L)' 'MPVERSAWRANDSVAYEQMRAAADALVSLLLDESPPDVTGAASVLDDAQSVDGFDRAAVDAARERFETQLSDLRAARHV' A
#
# COMPACT_ATOMS: atom_id res chain seq x y z
N MET A 1 -11.42 -4.35 -22.19
CA MET A 1 -10.36 -5.37 -22.04
C MET A 1 -10.71 -6.20 -20.82
N PRO A 2 -10.85 -7.53 -20.90
CA PRO A 2 -11.05 -8.34 -19.70
C PRO A 2 -9.76 -8.36 -18.90
N VAL A 3 -9.82 -8.01 -17.62
CA VAL A 3 -8.72 -8.17 -16.68
C VAL A 3 -8.56 -9.68 -16.44
N GLU A 4 -7.46 -10.24 -16.92
CA GLU A 4 -7.15 -11.66 -16.77
C GLU A 4 -6.85 -11.93 -15.29
N ARG A 5 -7.82 -12.46 -14.55
CA ARG A 5 -7.62 -12.88 -13.16
C ARG A 5 -6.62 -14.03 -13.15
N SER A 6 -5.44 -13.80 -12.60
CA SER A 6 -4.45 -14.85 -12.34
C SER A 6 -5.14 -15.95 -11.51
N ALA A 7 -4.94 -17.22 -11.87
CA ALA A 7 -5.29 -18.31 -10.98
C ALA A 7 -4.39 -18.19 -9.74
N TRP A 8 -4.93 -17.68 -8.63
CA TRP A 8 -4.21 -17.30 -7.40
C TRP A 8 -3.09 -18.29 -7.07
N ARG A 9 -1.85 -17.89 -7.32
CA ARG A 9 -0.65 -18.69 -7.02
C ARG A 9 -0.12 -18.29 -5.64
N ALA A 10 0.73 -19.14 -5.04
CA ALA A 10 1.43 -18.77 -3.80
C ALA A 10 2.19 -17.43 -3.92
N ASN A 11 2.74 -17.13 -5.11
CA ASN A 11 3.39 -15.84 -5.39
C ASN A 11 2.43 -14.64 -5.37
N ASP A 12 1.14 -14.84 -5.62
CA ASP A 12 0.13 -13.77 -5.59
C ASP A 12 -0.21 -13.42 -4.15
N SER A 13 -0.37 -14.41 -3.26
CA SER A 13 -0.50 -14.14 -1.82
C SER A 13 0.71 -13.41 -1.25
N VAL A 14 1.93 -13.78 -1.66
CA VAL A 14 3.15 -13.10 -1.18
C VAL A 14 3.16 -11.62 -1.59
N ALA A 15 2.72 -11.28 -2.79
CA ALA A 15 2.69 -9.89 -3.22
C ALA A 15 1.57 -9.09 -2.58
N TYR A 16 0.41 -9.70 -2.37
CA TYR A 16 -0.67 -9.06 -1.62
C TYR A 16 -0.22 -8.74 -0.19
N GLU A 17 0.48 -9.66 0.48
CA GLU A 17 1.06 -9.42 1.81
C GLU A 17 2.15 -8.33 1.80
N GLN A 18 3.00 -8.29 0.77
CA GLN A 18 3.99 -7.20 0.61
C GLN A 18 3.31 -5.84 0.42
N MET A 19 2.24 -5.78 -0.37
CA MET A 19 1.44 -4.58 -0.55
C MET A 19 0.79 -4.12 0.77
N ARG A 20 0.21 -5.05 1.54
CA ARG A 20 -0.30 -4.77 2.89
C ARG A 20 0.78 -4.26 3.84
N ALA A 21 1.95 -4.89 3.86
CA ALA A 21 3.06 -4.48 4.72
C ALA A 21 3.54 -3.05 4.39
N ALA A 22 3.56 -2.67 3.11
CA ALA A 22 3.88 -1.31 2.70
C ALA A 22 2.82 -0.29 3.17
N ALA A 23 1.53 -0.63 3.05
CA ALA A 23 0.43 0.20 3.55
C ALA A 23 0.50 0.36 5.08
N ASP A 24 0.69 -0.72 5.83
CA ASP A 24 0.79 -0.68 7.30
C ASP A 24 1.99 0.16 7.77
N ALA A 25 3.12 0.09 7.07
CA ALA A 25 4.29 0.92 7.34
C ALA A 25 4.02 2.42 7.10
N LEU A 26 3.30 2.75 6.02
CA LEU A 26 2.92 4.12 5.70
C LEU A 26 1.92 4.68 6.73
N VAL A 27 0.89 3.91 7.08
CA VAL A 27 -0.08 4.25 8.14
C VAL A 27 0.63 4.52 9.46
N SER A 28 1.56 3.65 9.84
CA SER A 28 2.33 3.83 11.08
C SER A 28 3.12 5.13 11.08
N LEU A 29 3.70 5.52 9.94
CA LEU A 29 4.46 6.76 9.81
C LEU A 29 3.56 8.00 9.86
N LEU A 30 2.41 7.98 9.18
CA LEU A 30 1.42 9.08 9.21
C LEU A 30 0.86 9.31 10.62
N LEU A 31 0.66 8.24 11.38
CA LEU A 31 0.22 8.32 12.77
C LEU A 31 1.32 8.73 13.77
N ASP A 32 2.60 8.59 13.39
CA ASP A 32 3.75 9.05 14.19
C ASP A 32 4.07 10.55 13.95
N GLU A 33 3.38 11.22 13.02
CA GLU A 33 3.52 12.66 12.82
C GLU A 33 2.97 13.49 13.98
N SER A 34 3.41 14.75 14.07
CA SER A 34 2.94 15.71 15.07
C SER A 34 2.53 17.02 14.40
N PRO A 35 1.23 17.27 14.17
CA PRO A 35 0.09 16.42 14.57
C PRO A 35 -0.04 15.16 13.70
N PRO A 36 -0.66 14.07 14.21
CA PRO A 36 -0.84 12.84 13.45
C PRO A 36 -1.82 13.04 12.28
N ASP A 37 -1.47 12.51 11.10
CA ASP A 37 -2.34 12.54 9.92
C ASP A 37 -3.29 11.33 9.90
N VAL A 38 -4.35 11.42 10.71
CA VAL A 38 -5.40 10.39 10.81
C VAL A 38 -6.17 10.23 9.49
N THR A 39 -6.33 11.32 8.73
CA THR A 39 -7.10 11.30 7.48
C THR A 39 -6.31 10.58 6.38
N GLY A 40 -5.02 10.90 6.24
CA GLY A 40 -4.11 10.18 5.35
C GLY A 40 -4.02 8.70 5.71
N ALA A 41 -3.86 8.38 7.01
CA ALA A 41 -3.83 7.00 7.48
C ALA A 41 -5.10 6.22 7.13
N ALA A 42 -6.28 6.82 7.30
CA ALA A 42 -7.56 6.21 6.93
C ALA A 42 -7.67 6.00 5.41
N SER A 43 -7.22 6.97 4.61
CA SER A 43 -7.22 6.87 3.14
C SER A 43 -6.34 5.72 2.65
N VAL A 44 -5.14 5.55 3.23
CA VAL A 44 -4.23 4.44 2.88
C VAL A 44 -4.85 3.08 3.21
N LEU A 45 -5.54 2.97 4.34
CA LEU A 45 -6.25 1.74 4.71
C LEU A 45 -7.40 1.42 3.76
N ASP A 46 -8.21 2.41 3.39
CA ASP A 46 -9.31 2.22 2.43
C ASP A 46 -8.78 1.80 1.06
N ASP A 47 -7.75 2.49 0.56
CA ASP A 47 -7.08 2.16 -0.69
C ASP A 47 -6.56 0.71 -0.66
N ALA A 48 -5.83 0.30 0.38
CA ALA A 48 -5.28 -1.05 0.50
C ALA A 48 -6.37 -2.14 0.57
N GLN A 49 -7.51 -1.85 1.22
CA GLN A 49 -8.65 -2.77 1.33
C GLN A 49 -9.44 -2.88 0.02
N SER A 50 -9.41 -1.84 -0.82
CA SER A 50 -10.11 -1.82 -2.11
C SER A 50 -9.42 -2.64 -3.21
N VAL A 51 -8.14 -2.99 -3.04
CA VAL A 51 -7.36 -3.74 -4.03
C VAL A 51 -7.81 -5.21 -4.07
N ASP A 52 -8.27 -5.65 -5.25
CA ASP A 52 -8.52 -7.06 -5.51
C ASP A 52 -7.19 -7.85 -5.53
N GLY A 53 -6.99 -8.72 -4.54
CA GLY A 53 -5.78 -9.56 -4.44
C GLY A 53 -5.60 -10.55 -5.61
N PHE A 54 -6.64 -10.82 -6.40
CA PHE A 54 -6.54 -11.62 -7.62
C PHE A 54 -6.02 -10.81 -8.83
N ASP A 55 -6.06 -9.48 -8.77
CA ASP A 55 -5.53 -8.61 -9.80
C ASP A 55 -4.07 -8.26 -9.48
N ARG A 56 -3.17 -9.04 -10.07
CA ARG A 56 -1.73 -8.88 -9.85
C ARG A 56 -1.22 -7.47 -10.23
N ALA A 57 -1.75 -6.90 -11.31
CA ALA A 57 -1.34 -5.57 -11.76
C ALA A 57 -1.80 -4.50 -10.78
N ALA A 58 -3.02 -4.62 -10.24
CA ALA A 58 -3.52 -3.71 -9.22
C ALA A 58 -2.70 -3.81 -7.91
N VAL A 59 -2.35 -5.03 -7.48
CA VAL A 59 -1.51 -5.26 -6.29
C VAL A 59 -0.12 -4.63 -6.46
N ASP A 60 0.54 -4.87 -7.60
CA ASP A 60 1.87 -4.31 -7.84
C ASP A 60 1.83 -2.78 -7.95
N ALA A 61 0.83 -2.21 -8.63
CA ALA A 61 0.66 -0.76 -8.73
C ALA A 61 0.33 -0.09 -7.39
N ALA A 62 -0.45 -0.74 -6.53
CA ALA A 62 -0.72 -0.25 -5.18
C ALA A 62 0.53 -0.29 -4.31
N ARG A 63 1.28 -1.40 -4.35
CA ARG A 63 2.54 -1.55 -3.62
C ARG A 63 3.55 -0.45 -4.01
N GLU A 64 3.78 -0.24 -5.29
CA GLU A 64 4.72 0.78 -5.78
C GLU A 64 4.34 2.19 -5.33
N ARG A 65 3.04 2.50 -5.34
CA ARG A 65 2.51 3.79 -4.86
C ARG A 65 2.78 3.98 -3.37
N PHE A 66 2.48 2.98 -2.54
CA PHE A 66 2.72 3.04 -1.10
C PHE A 66 4.21 3.12 -0.78
N GLU A 67 5.07 2.37 -1.49
CA GLU A 67 6.52 2.43 -1.34
C GLU A 67 7.09 3.82 -1.70
N THR A 68 6.53 4.46 -2.73
CA THR A 68 6.90 5.82 -3.13
C THR A 68 6.50 6.84 -2.06
N GLN A 69 5.24 6.83 -1.62
CA GLN A 69 4.75 7.71 -0.56
C GLN A 69 5.54 7.53 0.75
N LEU A 70 5.85 6.28 1.10
CA LEU A 70 6.67 5.95 2.26
C LEU A 70 8.08 6.55 2.17
N SER A 71 8.68 6.51 0.97
CA SER A 71 10.00 7.07 0.72
C SER A 71 9.98 8.60 0.80
N ASP A 72 8.97 9.24 0.20
CA ASP A 72 8.79 10.69 0.24
C ASP A 72 8.60 11.19 1.67
N LEU A 73 7.76 10.51 2.45
CA LEU A 73 7.48 10.87 3.84
C LEU A 73 8.72 10.73 4.74
N ARG A 74 9.48 9.65 4.55
CA ARG A 74 10.77 9.47 5.23
C ARG A 74 11.75 10.58 4.86
N ALA A 75 11.86 10.92 3.57
CA ALA A 75 12.75 11.98 3.12
C ALA A 75 12.36 13.34 3.74
N ALA A 76 11.06 13.66 3.79
CA ALA A 76 10.55 14.89 4.39
C ALA A 76 10.87 15.02 5.90
N ARG A 77 10.90 13.90 6.64
CA ARG A 77 11.22 13.88 8.08
C ARG A 77 12.71 14.04 8.40
N HIS A 78 13.58 13.77 7.43
CA HIS A 78 15.04 13.88 7.59
C HIS A 78 15.60 15.27 7.22
N VAL A 79 14.73 16.21 6.81
CA VAL A 79 15.04 17.63 6.59
C VAL A 79 14.69 18.44 7.83
#